data_AF-A0A2J7ZKR4-F1
#
_entry.id   AF-A0A2J7ZKR4-F1
#
_cell.length_a   1.000
_cell.length_b   1.000
_cell.length_c   1.000
_cell.angle_alpha   90.00
_cell.angle_beta   90.00
_cell.angle_gamma   90.00
#
_symmetry.space_group_name_H-M   'P 1'
#
loop_
_entity.id
_entity.type
_entity.pdbx_description
1 polymer ?
#
loop_
_entity_poly.entity_id
_entity_poly.type
_entity_poly.pdbx_seq_one_letter_code
_entity_poly.pdbx_strand_id
1 'polypeptide(L)'
;PTIAWRSGRTDAPDGSKIVPDGRLPDAKQGAKHLRDIFYRMGFEDRDIVALSGAHTLGRCHTDRSGFLGPWTNAPTTFSNLYFQELLNNKW
;
A
#
# COMPACT_ATOMS: atom_id res chain seq x y z
N PRO A 1 3.20 -0.32 -15.63
CA PRO A 1 4.62 -0.32 -16.08
C PRO A 1 5.15 -1.76 -16.07
N THR A 2 6.07 -2.11 -16.97
CA THR A 2 6.76 -3.41 -16.88
C THR A 2 7.92 -3.29 -15.90
N ILE A 3 7.85 -3.99 -14.77
CA ILE A 3 8.90 -3.99 -13.75
C ILE A 3 9.82 -5.17 -14.00
N ALA A 4 11.13 -4.91 -14.11
CA ALA A 4 12.12 -5.98 -14.30
C ALA A 4 12.10 -6.94 -13.10
N TRP A 5 11.94 -8.23 -13.38
CA TRP A 5 11.87 -9.27 -12.37
C TRP A 5 13.23 -9.94 -12.16
N ARG A 6 13.54 -10.28 -10.91
CA ARG A 6 14.73 -11.06 -10.52
C ARG A 6 14.29 -12.30 -9.75
N SER A 7 14.79 -13.47 -10.15
CA SER A 7 14.57 -14.76 -9.47
C SER A 7 15.44 -14.92 -8.22
N GLY A 8 15.25 -16.01 -7.47
CA GLY A 8 16.20 -16.46 -6.45
C GLY A 8 15.84 -16.14 -4.99
N ARG A 9 14.60 -15.70 -4.71
CA ARG A 9 14.12 -15.66 -3.32
C ARG A 9 14.00 -17.09 -2.78
N THR A 10 14.50 -17.33 -1.58
CA THR A 10 14.39 -18.62 -0.87
C THR A 10 13.26 -18.55 0.14
N ASP A 11 12.41 -19.58 0.17
CA ASP A 11 11.35 -19.69 1.17
C ASP A 11 11.95 -19.86 2.58
N ALA A 12 11.25 -19.32 3.58
CA ALA A 12 11.62 -19.58 4.97
C ALA A 12 11.37 -21.07 5.28
N PRO A 13 12.28 -21.76 6.01
CA PRO A 13 12.13 -23.19 6.31
C PRO A 13 10.98 -23.47 7.27
N ASP A 14 10.65 -22.48 8.12
CA ASP A 14 9.60 -22.52 9.13
C ASP A 14 9.21 -21.09 9.57
N GLY A 15 8.38 -20.99 10.61
CA GLY A 15 7.93 -19.73 11.18
C GLY A 15 8.96 -18.99 12.06
N SER A 16 10.18 -19.51 12.25
CA SER A 16 11.18 -18.90 13.15
C SER A 16 11.62 -17.49 12.71
N LYS A 17 11.40 -17.14 11.43
CA LYS A 17 11.70 -15.82 10.86
C LYS A 17 10.48 -14.90 10.78
N ILE A 18 9.33 -15.31 11.32
CA ILE A 18 8.14 -14.46 11.39
C ILE A 18 8.46 -13.26 12.29
N VAL A 19 8.20 -12.08 11.75
CA VAL A 19 8.39 -10.82 12.46
C VAL A 19 7.19 -10.54 13.39
N PRO A 20 7.38 -9.81 14.49
CA PRO A 20 6.27 -9.41 15.34
C PRO A 20 5.20 -8.63 14.58
N ASP A 21 3.96 -8.70 15.07
CA ASP A 21 2.87 -7.88 14.58
C ASP A 21 3.13 -6.37 14.84
N GLY A 22 2.36 -5.52 14.16
CA GLY A 22 2.49 -4.06 14.24
C GLY A 22 3.55 -3.46 13.32
N ARG A 23 4.13 -4.27 12.42
CA ARG A 23 5.05 -3.76 11.37
C ARG A 23 4.34 -3.19 10.14
N LEU A 24 3.07 -3.57 9.93
CA LEU A 24 2.24 -3.08 8.84
C LEU A 24 1.62 -1.72 9.18
N PRO A 25 1.38 -0.85 8.19
CA PRO A 25 0.71 0.43 8.41
C PRO A 25 -0.75 0.23 8.83
N ASP A 26 -1.28 1.18 9.59
CA ASP A 26 -2.66 1.19 10.08
C ASP A 26 -3.43 2.29 9.35
N ALA A 27 -4.51 1.90 8.68
CA ALA A 27 -5.34 2.80 7.85
C ALA A 27 -6.10 3.86 8.67
N LYS A 28 -6.19 3.72 9.99
CA LYS A 28 -6.82 4.72 10.87
C LYS A 28 -5.87 5.85 11.29
N GLN A 29 -4.60 5.76 10.92
CA GLN A 29 -3.58 6.75 11.27
C GLN A 29 -3.21 7.65 10.08
N GLY A 30 -2.50 8.74 10.36
CA GLY A 30 -2.15 9.76 9.38
C GLY A 30 -0.72 9.67 8.83
N ALA A 31 -0.31 10.73 8.14
CA ALA A 31 0.97 10.80 7.43
C ALA A 31 2.22 10.58 8.32
N LYS A 32 2.18 10.98 9.61
CA LYS A 32 3.29 10.71 10.53
C LYS A 32 3.52 9.20 10.70
N HIS A 33 2.46 8.43 10.93
CA HIS A 33 2.54 6.98 11.07
C HIS A 33 3.08 6.31 9.80
N LEU A 34 2.59 6.74 8.63
CA LEU A 34 3.11 6.23 7.35
C LEU A 34 4.62 6.47 7.22
N ARG A 35 5.10 7.68 7.53
CA ARG A 35 6.54 7.96 7.52
C ARG A 35 7.31 7.10 8.52
N ASP A 36 6.84 6.99 9.75
CA ASP A 36 7.50 6.18 10.80
C ASP A 36 7.66 4.71 10.36
N ILE A 37 6.65 4.14 9.67
CA ILE A 37 6.68 2.77 9.15
C ILE A 37 7.62 2.64 7.95
N PHE A 38 7.51 3.50 6.94
CA PHE A 38 8.23 3.37 5.67
C PHE A 38 9.69 3.82 5.77
N TYR A 39 10.01 4.81 6.62
CA TYR A 39 11.40 5.24 6.85
C TYR A 39 12.24 4.12 7.46
N ARG A 40 11.66 3.27 8.32
CA ARG A 40 12.32 2.05 8.82
C ARG A 40 12.68 1.07 7.70
N MET A 41 11.98 1.13 6.56
CA MET A 41 12.22 0.28 5.39
C MET A 41 13.19 0.93 4.38
N GLY A 42 13.67 2.14 4.63
CA GLY A 42 14.62 2.86 3.78
C GLY A 42 14.00 3.65 2.63
N PHE A 43 12.68 3.91 2.67
CA PHE A 43 11.99 4.72 1.68
C PHE A 43 12.00 6.21 2.05
N GLU A 44 11.96 7.09 1.04
CA GLU A 44 11.73 8.53 1.22
C GLU A 44 10.27 8.92 0.91
N ASP A 45 9.87 10.16 1.21
CA ASP A 45 8.51 10.66 0.99
C ASP A 45 8.00 10.42 -0.44
N ARG A 46 8.89 10.57 -1.44
CA ARG A 46 8.55 10.32 -2.84
C ARG A 46 8.15 8.86 -3.09
N ASP A 47 8.88 7.91 -2.52
CA ASP A 47 8.58 6.49 -2.64
C ASP A 47 7.28 6.12 -1.94
N ILE A 48 7.05 6.68 -0.75
CA ILE A 48 5.82 6.46 0.04
C ILE A 48 4.60 6.88 -0.78
N VAL A 49 4.65 8.07 -1.38
CA VAL A 49 3.56 8.57 -2.23
C VAL A 49 3.40 7.67 -3.46
N ALA A 50 4.49 7.33 -4.15
CA ALA A 50 4.45 6.47 -5.34
C ALA A 50 3.83 5.09 -5.04
N LEU A 51 4.23 4.45 -3.93
CA LEU A 51 3.70 3.14 -3.50
C LEU A 51 2.24 3.23 -3.05
N SER A 52 1.85 4.33 -2.38
CA SER A 52 0.45 4.57 -1.98
C SER A 52 -0.48 4.64 -3.19
N GLY A 53 0.04 5.01 -4.37
CA GLY A 53 -0.67 4.98 -5.65
C GLY A 53 -1.17 3.59 -6.06
N ALA A 54 -0.64 2.50 -5.48
CA ALA A 54 -1.14 1.15 -5.72
C ALA A 54 -2.61 0.97 -5.32
N HIS A 55 -3.15 1.83 -4.44
CA HIS A 55 -4.58 1.90 -4.14
C HIS A 55 -5.45 2.30 -5.34
N THR A 56 -4.87 2.69 -6.48
CA THR A 56 -5.61 2.76 -7.75
C THR A 56 -6.27 1.44 -8.13
N LEU A 57 -5.73 0.32 -7.63
CA LEU A 57 -6.25 -1.03 -7.84
C LEU A 57 -7.02 -1.54 -6.62
N GLY A 58 -8.03 -2.36 -6.88
CA GLY A 58 -8.73 -3.13 -5.88
C GLY A 58 -9.71 -2.30 -5.05
N ARG A 59 -9.99 -2.80 -3.84
CA ARG A 59 -11.01 -2.27 -2.94
C ARG A 59 -10.82 -2.77 -1.51
N CYS A 60 -11.39 -2.01 -0.58
CA CYS A 60 -11.57 -2.45 0.80
C CYS A 60 -12.74 -3.44 0.93
N HIS A 61 -12.61 -4.34 1.92
CA HIS A 61 -13.60 -5.35 2.28
C HIS A 61 -13.82 -5.30 3.80
N THR A 62 -15.09 -5.18 4.21
CA THR A 62 -15.46 -4.95 5.62
C THR A 62 -14.97 -6.06 6.55
N ASP A 63 -15.03 -7.32 6.11
CA ASP A 63 -14.61 -8.51 6.85
C ASP A 63 -13.09 -8.66 7.01
N ARG A 64 -12.29 -7.86 6.27
CA ARG A 64 -10.81 -7.91 6.29
C ARG A 64 -10.19 -6.70 6.97
N SER A 65 -10.68 -5.51 6.66
CA SER A 65 -10.11 -4.25 7.15
C SER A 65 -11.09 -3.34 7.88
N GLY A 66 -12.39 -3.66 7.90
CA GLY A 66 -13.42 -2.78 8.44
C GLY A 66 -13.79 -1.59 7.53
N PHE A 67 -13.14 -1.44 6.37
CA PHE A 67 -13.45 -0.43 5.35
C PHE A 67 -14.16 -1.05 4.14
N LEU A 68 -14.91 -0.27 3.37
CA LEU A 68 -15.69 -0.75 2.23
C LEU A 68 -15.46 0.11 0.99
N GLY A 69 -15.31 -0.55 -0.17
CA GLY A 69 -15.37 0.09 -1.48
C GLY A 69 -14.00 0.32 -2.15
N PRO A 70 -13.99 0.62 -3.46
CA PRO A 70 -12.78 0.98 -4.18
C PRO A 70 -12.37 2.43 -3.90
N TRP A 71 -11.09 2.76 -4.13
CA TRP A 71 -10.62 4.16 -4.12
C TRP A 71 -10.83 4.88 -5.44
N THR A 72 -10.99 4.14 -6.54
CA THR A 72 -11.14 4.70 -7.89
C THR A 72 -12.35 4.11 -8.60
N ASN A 73 -12.83 4.80 -9.64
CA ASN A 73 -13.91 4.29 -10.50
C ASN A 73 -13.46 3.16 -11.47
N ALA A 74 -12.15 2.92 -11.60
CA ALA A 74 -11.55 1.91 -12.46
C ALA A 74 -10.62 0.96 -11.66
N PRO A 75 -11.15 0.20 -10.68
CA PRO A 75 -10.35 -0.54 -9.70
C PRO A 75 -9.55 -1.72 -10.28
N THR A 76 -9.69 -2.04 -11.56
CA THR A 76 -8.97 -3.12 -12.24
C THR A 76 -7.93 -2.60 -13.24
N THR A 77 -7.77 -1.28 -13.36
CA THR A 77 -6.82 -0.64 -14.29
C THR A 77 -5.73 0.09 -13.53
N PHE A 78 -4.46 -0.28 -13.78
CA PHE A 78 -3.33 0.39 -13.13
C PHE A 78 -3.05 1.73 -13.81
N SER A 79 -3.24 2.84 -13.09
CA SER A 79 -3.06 4.21 -13.58
C SER A 79 -2.67 5.16 -12.43
N ASN A 80 -2.61 6.47 -12.70
CA ASN A 80 -2.45 7.49 -11.66
C ASN A 80 -3.79 8.04 -11.14
N LEU A 81 -4.91 7.39 -11.46
CA LEU A 81 -6.27 7.87 -11.15
C LEU A 81 -6.51 8.05 -9.65
N TYR A 82 -5.88 7.24 -8.79
CA TYR A 82 -5.91 7.44 -7.34
C TYR A 82 -5.57 8.88 -6.93
N PHE A 83 -4.50 9.45 -7.50
CA PHE A 83 -4.09 10.82 -7.19
C PHE A 83 -5.00 11.87 -7.84
N GLN A 84 -5.51 11.59 -9.04
CA GLN A 84 -6.47 12.47 -9.71
C GLN A 84 -7.75 12.59 -8.89
N GLU A 85 -8.31 11.46 -8.43
CA GLU A 85 -9.51 11.46 -7.60
C GLU A 85 -9.25 12.06 -6.21
N LEU A 86 -8.09 11.81 -5.61
CA LEU A 86 -7.70 12.43 -4.34
C LEU A 86 -7.69 13.96 -4.41
N LEU A 87 -7.22 14.55 -5.52
CA LEU A 87 -7.12 16.00 -5.69
C LEU A 87 -8.41 16.66 -6.17
N ASN A 88 -9.17 15.96 -7.02
CA ASN A 88 -10.28 16.57 -7.75
C ASN A 88 -11.67 16.28 -7.16
N ASN A 89 -11.80 15.24 -6.31
CA ASN A 89 -13.06 14.95 -5.62
C ASN A 89 -13.18 15.71 -4.30
N LYS A 90 -14.43 15.94 -3.87
CA LYS A 90 -14.71 16.43 -2.51
C LYS A 90 -14.88 15.23 -1.58
N TRP A 91 -14.04 15.15 -0.56
CA TRP A 91 -14.00 14.09 0.46
C TRP A 91 -14.61 14.55 1.78
#